data_AF-A0A7C6ELM8-F1
#
_entry.id   AF-A0A7C6ELM8-F1
#
_cell.length_a   1.000
_cell.length_b   1.000
_cell.length_c   1.000
_cell.angle_alpha   90.00
_cell.angle_beta   90.00
_cell.angle_gamma   90.00
#
_symmetry.space_group_name_H-M   'P 1'
#
loop_
_entity.id
_entity.type
_entity.pdbx_description
1 polymer ?
#
loop_
_entity_poly.entity_id
_entity_poly.type
_entity_poly.pdbx_seq_one_letter_code
_entity_poly.pdbx_strand_id
1 'polypeptide(L)'
;MLRIQFFLAGDELSKRMLRIIDRVTRLVIERFGPRVTSSSRDFIAYVLTTSIIQGAADTIQLDVYFVLEAYREELKAKFGVMDFPAAILDGQAYAGEEALEIASRLYSLLEGSRGVSDDELVSGLKRLGIQESLVESGVEPASGQVESKVLFESNVIRAGISECLAKLEKLREEGKIDENTYKKMKEIYSELLG
;
A
#
# COMPACT_ATOMS: atom_id res chain seq x y z
N MET A 1 18.32 -3.36 -0.50
CA MET A 1 16.98 -3.16 -1.07
C MET A 1 16.01 -2.99 0.08
N LEU A 2 15.34 -1.84 0.18
CA LEU A 2 14.31 -1.62 1.19
C LEU A 2 12.97 -2.15 0.65
N ARG A 3 12.28 -2.96 1.44
CA ARG A 3 10.97 -3.49 1.07
C ARG A 3 9.93 -3.06 2.09
N ILE A 4 8.84 -2.51 1.58
CA ILE A 4 7.67 -2.08 2.34
C ILE A 4 6.47 -2.83 1.76
N GLN A 5 5.75 -3.55 2.60
CA GLN A 5 4.59 -4.33 2.19
C GLN A 5 3.37 -3.89 2.99
N PHE A 6 2.26 -3.62 2.34
CA PHE A 6 0.98 -3.29 2.97
C PHE A 6 -0.04 -4.38 2.68
N PHE A 7 -0.88 -4.72 3.64
CA PHE A 7 -1.91 -5.75 3.54
C PHE A 7 -3.26 -5.18 3.96
N LEU A 8 -4.26 -5.30 3.09
CA LEU A 8 -5.56 -4.66 3.22
C LEU A 8 -6.66 -5.72 3.21
N ALA A 9 -7.54 -5.76 4.21
CA ALA A 9 -8.59 -6.77 4.36
C ALA A 9 -10.02 -6.24 4.18
N GLY A 10 -10.17 -5.02 3.64
CA GLY A 10 -11.47 -4.45 3.24
C GLY A 10 -12.27 -3.76 4.35
N ASP A 11 -11.83 -3.84 5.60
CA ASP A 11 -12.40 -3.08 6.71
C ASP A 11 -12.15 -1.55 6.60
N GLU A 12 -12.79 -0.75 7.47
CA GLU A 12 -12.65 0.71 7.45
C GLU A 12 -11.22 1.20 7.64
N LEU A 13 -10.41 0.50 8.43
CA LEU A 13 -9.02 0.86 8.63
C LEU A 13 -8.20 0.56 7.36
N SER A 14 -8.47 -0.55 6.69
CA SER A 14 -7.94 -0.87 5.37
C SER A 14 -8.30 0.20 4.33
N LYS A 15 -9.55 0.69 4.32
CA LYS A 15 -9.96 1.79 3.41
C LYS A 15 -9.20 3.09 3.69
N ARG A 16 -9.01 3.45 4.97
CA ARG A 16 -8.19 4.60 5.37
C ARG A 16 -6.74 4.44 4.93
N MET A 17 -6.16 3.26 5.15
CA MET A 17 -4.79 2.94 4.77
C MET A 17 -4.60 2.99 3.25
N LEU A 18 -5.55 2.45 2.47
CA LEU A 18 -5.52 2.51 1.01
C LEU A 18 -5.45 3.94 0.49
N ARG A 19 -6.25 4.87 1.03
CA ARG A 19 -6.24 6.28 0.62
C ARG A 19 -4.86 6.94 0.84
N ILE A 20 -4.15 6.54 1.89
CA ILE A 20 -2.79 7.02 2.15
C ILE A 20 -1.81 6.39 1.17
N ILE A 21 -1.91 5.08 0.94
CA ILE A 21 -1.05 4.33 0.00
C ILE A 21 -1.21 4.85 -1.43
N ASP A 22 -2.43 5.23 -1.84
CA ASP A 22 -2.68 5.85 -3.15
C ASP A 22 -1.92 7.18 -3.30
N ARG A 23 -1.95 8.01 -2.26
CA ARG A 23 -1.17 9.27 -2.22
C ARG A 23 0.34 9.02 -2.20
N VAL A 24 0.80 8.01 -1.46
CA VAL A 24 2.21 7.57 -1.45
C VAL A 24 2.65 7.17 -2.86
N THR A 25 1.86 6.35 -3.53
CA THR A 25 2.15 5.88 -4.89
C THR A 25 2.22 7.04 -5.87
N ARG A 26 1.31 8.02 -5.75
CA ARG A 26 1.36 9.25 -6.54
C ARG A 26 2.65 10.04 -6.29
N LEU A 27 3.03 10.28 -5.04
CA LEU A 27 4.26 11.00 -4.71
C LEU A 27 5.52 10.29 -5.23
N VAL A 28 5.52 8.95 -5.17
CA VAL A 28 6.58 8.12 -5.74
C VAL A 28 6.68 8.32 -7.26
N ILE A 29 5.57 8.25 -7.98
CA ILE A 29 5.53 8.45 -9.44
C ILE A 29 5.94 9.88 -9.80
N GLU A 30 5.39 10.88 -9.12
CA GLU A 30 5.72 12.30 -9.34
C GLU A 30 7.23 12.57 -9.18
N ARG A 31 7.87 11.93 -8.18
CA ARG A 31 9.27 12.16 -7.87
C ARG A 31 10.23 11.38 -8.76
N PHE A 32 9.98 10.08 -8.95
CA PHE A 32 10.92 9.17 -9.59
C PHE A 32 10.58 8.91 -11.07
N GLY A 33 9.38 9.26 -11.50
CA GLY A 33 8.91 9.21 -12.89
C GLY A 33 9.26 7.89 -13.58
N PRO A 34 10.07 7.92 -14.66
CA PRO A 34 10.38 6.72 -15.45
C PRO A 34 11.21 5.66 -14.69
N ARG A 35 11.74 5.99 -13.50
CA ARG A 35 12.47 5.05 -12.63
C ARG A 35 11.53 4.19 -11.79
N VAL A 36 10.22 4.42 -11.85
CA VAL A 36 9.20 3.59 -11.21
C VAL A 36 8.69 2.58 -12.22
N THR A 37 8.91 1.31 -11.93
CA THR A 37 8.25 0.20 -12.65
C THR A 37 7.18 -0.37 -11.76
N SER A 38 5.92 -0.31 -12.21
CA SER A 38 4.78 -0.89 -11.51
C SER A 38 4.27 -2.11 -12.25
N SER A 39 3.92 -3.15 -11.51
CA SER A 39 3.27 -4.35 -12.03
C SER A 39 2.21 -4.83 -11.05
N SER A 40 1.08 -5.26 -11.57
CA SER A 40 0.10 -6.03 -10.80
C SER A 40 0.36 -7.51 -11.00
N ARG A 41 0.32 -8.29 -9.92
CA ARG A 41 0.32 -9.76 -9.97
C ARG A 41 -0.86 -10.26 -9.16
N ASP A 42 -1.75 -10.95 -9.84
CA ASP A 42 -2.85 -11.64 -9.18
C ASP A 42 -2.41 -13.05 -8.80
N PHE A 43 -2.27 -13.28 -7.50
CA PHE A 43 -2.22 -14.62 -6.97
C PHE A 43 -3.63 -15.00 -6.53
N ILE A 44 -4.00 -16.27 -6.68
CA ILE A 44 -5.37 -16.77 -6.42
C ILE A 44 -5.85 -16.46 -4.97
N ALA A 45 -4.92 -16.11 -4.07
CA ALA A 45 -5.16 -15.80 -2.65
C ALA A 45 -5.12 -14.29 -2.28
N TYR A 46 -4.62 -13.41 -3.15
CA TYR A 46 -4.54 -11.95 -2.91
C TYR A 46 -4.12 -11.20 -4.17
N VAL A 47 -4.49 -9.93 -4.23
CA VAL A 47 -4.08 -9.03 -5.30
C VAL A 47 -2.84 -8.29 -4.85
N LEU A 48 -1.74 -8.40 -5.60
CA LEU A 48 -0.50 -7.70 -5.31
C LEU A 48 -0.26 -6.60 -6.35
N THR A 49 -0.26 -5.34 -5.91
CA THR A 49 0.38 -4.27 -6.68
C THR A 49 1.81 -4.11 -6.18
N THR A 50 2.78 -4.25 -7.08
CA THR A 50 4.19 -4.02 -6.78
C THR A 50 4.67 -2.81 -7.56
N SER A 51 5.18 -1.81 -6.85
CA SER A 51 5.91 -0.67 -7.40
C SER A 51 7.37 -0.77 -6.99
N ILE A 52 8.25 -0.90 -7.98
CA ILE A 52 9.70 -0.92 -7.80
C ILE A 52 10.23 0.44 -8.22
N ILE A 53 10.92 1.10 -7.30
CA ILE A 53 11.57 2.39 -7.50
C ILE A 53 13.06 2.13 -7.63
N GLN A 54 13.63 2.41 -8.80
CA GLN A 54 15.07 2.29 -9.02
C GLN A 54 15.79 3.56 -8.55
N GLY A 55 16.52 3.46 -7.44
CA GLY A 55 17.48 4.43 -6.94
C GLY A 55 18.77 4.49 -7.79
N ALA A 56 19.65 5.46 -7.54
CA ALA A 56 20.98 5.51 -8.16
C ALA A 56 21.92 4.41 -7.60
N ALA A 57 21.79 4.12 -6.30
CA ALA A 57 22.56 3.08 -5.60
C ALA A 57 21.70 2.01 -4.91
N ASP A 58 20.38 2.22 -4.84
CA ASP A 58 19.46 1.38 -4.05
C ASP A 58 18.17 1.08 -4.83
N THR A 59 17.38 0.12 -4.35
CA THR A 59 16.05 -0.16 -4.87
C THR A 59 15.06 -0.19 -3.71
N ILE A 60 13.93 0.50 -3.88
CA ILE A 60 12.80 0.47 -2.95
C ILE A 60 11.69 -0.34 -3.63
N GLN A 61 11.17 -1.32 -2.93
CA GLN A 61 10.02 -2.10 -3.39
C GLN A 61 8.83 -1.82 -2.46
N LEU A 62 7.75 -1.31 -3.04
CA LEU A 62 6.48 -1.12 -2.38
C LEU A 62 5.51 -2.17 -2.89
N ASP A 63 5.05 -3.03 -2.01
CA ASP A 63 4.06 -4.06 -2.30
C ASP A 63 2.75 -3.73 -1.57
N VAL A 64 1.62 -3.89 -2.25
CA VAL A 64 0.28 -3.73 -1.67
C VAL A 64 -0.53 -4.98 -1.96
N TYR A 65 -0.92 -5.69 -0.91
CA TYR A 65 -1.67 -6.93 -0.91
C TYR A 65 -3.12 -6.65 -0.53
N PHE A 66 -4.07 -7.06 -1.35
CA PHE A 66 -5.48 -7.16 -0.95
C PHE A 66 -5.76 -8.58 -0.48
N VAL A 67 -6.00 -8.71 0.81
CA VAL A 67 -6.18 -9.95 1.54
C VAL A 67 -7.63 -10.40 1.45
N LEU A 68 -7.82 -11.59 0.90
CA LEU A 68 -9.11 -12.25 0.85
C LEU A 68 -9.41 -12.93 2.20
N GLU A 69 -10.66 -12.82 2.67
CA GLU A 69 -11.09 -13.41 3.96
C GLU A 69 -10.74 -14.89 4.07
N ALA A 70 -10.99 -15.67 3.02
CA ALA A 70 -10.71 -17.11 2.94
C ALA A 70 -9.22 -17.47 3.11
N TYR A 71 -8.31 -16.50 2.92
CA TYR A 71 -6.87 -16.69 2.99
C TYR A 71 -6.22 -15.93 4.15
N ARG A 72 -6.99 -15.28 5.03
CA ARG A 72 -6.45 -14.49 6.14
C ARG A 72 -5.48 -15.29 7.00
N GLU A 73 -5.90 -16.45 7.49
CA GLU A 73 -5.07 -17.25 8.40
C GLU A 73 -3.81 -17.81 7.71
N GLU A 74 -3.91 -18.20 6.44
CA GLU A 74 -2.74 -18.60 5.65
C GLU A 74 -1.74 -17.45 5.51
N LEU A 75 -2.23 -16.24 5.21
CA LEU A 75 -1.39 -15.07 5.00
C LEU A 75 -0.80 -14.55 6.30
N LYS A 76 -1.53 -14.59 7.42
CA LYS A 76 -0.99 -14.32 8.76
C LYS A 76 0.19 -15.24 9.06
N ALA A 77 0.01 -16.54 8.86
CA ALA A 77 1.07 -17.52 9.09
C ALA A 77 2.28 -17.32 8.16
N LYS A 78 2.03 -17.09 6.87
CA LYS A 78 3.07 -16.92 5.85
C LYS A 78 3.92 -15.66 6.07
N PHE A 79 3.28 -14.57 6.47
CA PHE A 79 3.92 -13.26 6.58
C PHE A 79 4.25 -12.87 8.03
N GLY A 80 3.89 -13.70 9.01
CA GLY A 80 4.15 -13.45 10.43
C GLY A 80 3.41 -12.23 10.98
N VAL A 81 2.24 -11.90 10.42
CA VAL A 81 1.43 -10.75 10.86
C VAL A 81 0.33 -11.22 11.81
N MET A 82 0.08 -10.43 12.86
CA MET A 82 -0.91 -10.75 13.89
C MET A 82 -2.35 -10.62 13.39
N ASP A 83 -2.64 -9.53 12.67
CA ASP A 83 -3.94 -9.32 12.04
C ASP A 83 -3.86 -8.34 10.87
N PHE A 84 -4.96 -8.17 10.14
CA PHE A 84 -5.08 -7.21 9.04
C PHE A 84 -6.02 -6.04 9.39
N PRO A 85 -5.77 -4.82 8.88
CA PRO A 85 -4.69 -4.44 7.96
C PRO A 85 -3.31 -4.53 8.61
N ALA A 86 -2.28 -4.75 7.80
CA ALA A 86 -0.90 -4.93 8.27
C ALA A 86 0.11 -4.20 7.40
N ALA A 87 1.28 -3.92 7.96
CA ALA A 87 2.45 -3.45 7.24
C ALA A 87 3.66 -4.31 7.62
N ILE A 88 4.52 -4.60 6.65
CA ILE A 88 5.84 -5.15 6.89
C ILE A 88 6.86 -4.16 6.39
N LEU A 89 7.72 -3.72 7.29
CA LEU A 89 8.81 -2.78 7.01
C LEU A 89 10.11 -3.43 7.44
N ASP A 90 10.98 -3.70 6.45
CA ASP A 90 12.29 -4.34 6.68
C ASP A 90 12.23 -5.63 7.53
N GLY A 91 11.20 -6.44 7.29
CA GLY A 91 10.97 -7.72 7.98
C GLY A 91 10.25 -7.61 9.33
N GLN A 92 9.97 -6.42 9.84
CA GLN A 92 9.15 -6.21 11.03
C GLN A 92 7.67 -6.04 10.66
N ALA A 93 6.81 -6.81 11.32
CA ALA A 93 5.37 -6.81 11.11
C ALA A 93 4.65 -5.87 12.10
N TYR A 94 3.73 -5.07 11.56
CA TYR A 94 2.87 -4.12 12.26
C TYR A 94 1.42 -4.40 11.89
N ALA A 95 0.49 -4.31 12.83
CA ALA A 95 -0.91 -4.62 12.59
C ALA A 95 -1.84 -3.49 13.07
N GLY A 96 -3.01 -3.36 12.43
CA GLY A 96 -4.02 -2.38 12.80
C GLY A 96 -3.53 -0.94 12.67
N GLU A 97 -3.69 -0.14 13.73
CA GLU A 97 -3.34 1.29 13.72
C GLU A 97 -1.83 1.51 13.56
N GLU A 98 -0.98 0.59 14.00
CA GLU A 98 0.47 0.67 13.77
C GLU A 98 0.80 0.59 12.28
N ALA A 99 0.10 -0.28 11.54
CA ALA A 99 0.25 -0.37 10.09
C ALA A 99 -0.18 0.92 9.38
N LEU A 100 -1.26 1.54 9.86
CA LEU A 100 -1.71 2.84 9.37
C LEU A 100 -0.69 3.95 9.68
N GLU A 101 -0.07 3.93 10.85
CA GLU A 101 0.99 4.86 11.22
C GLU A 101 2.20 4.74 10.30
N ILE A 102 2.63 3.51 9.97
CA ILE A 102 3.70 3.28 8.99
C ILE A 102 3.35 3.88 7.62
N ALA A 103 2.14 3.65 7.12
CA ALA A 103 1.68 4.25 5.86
C ALA A 103 1.68 5.79 5.92
N SER A 104 1.26 6.35 7.06
CA SER A 104 1.19 7.80 7.28
C SER A 104 2.59 8.43 7.36
N ARG A 105 3.52 7.81 8.09
CA ARG A 105 4.91 8.27 8.19
C ARG A 105 5.61 8.20 6.83
N LEU A 106 5.37 7.14 6.05
CA LEU A 106 5.86 7.04 4.67
C LEU A 106 5.33 8.18 3.80
N TYR A 107 4.03 8.48 3.91
CA TYR A 107 3.42 9.62 3.23
C TYR A 107 4.09 10.94 3.61
N SER A 108 4.19 11.25 4.89
CA SER A 108 4.79 12.51 5.38
C SER A 108 6.24 12.66 4.96
N LEU A 109 7.01 11.57 4.98
CA LEU A 109 8.41 11.57 4.56
C LEU A 109 8.55 11.85 3.06
N LEU A 110 7.68 11.27 2.22
CA LEU A 110 7.65 11.56 0.78
C LEU A 110 7.17 12.98 0.48
N GLU A 111 6.12 13.44 1.15
CA GLU A 111 5.57 14.80 0.96
C GLU A 111 6.57 15.88 1.37
N GLY A 112 7.21 15.71 2.53
CA GLY A 112 8.22 16.63 3.06
C GLY A 112 9.55 16.60 2.30
N SER A 113 9.75 15.64 1.40
CA SER A 113 11.00 15.50 0.64
C SER A 113 11.14 16.45 -0.55
N ARG A 114 10.18 17.35 -0.78
CA ARG A 114 10.23 18.35 -1.87
C ARG A 114 11.45 19.26 -1.69
N GLY A 115 12.51 19.02 -2.46
CA GLY A 115 13.78 19.76 -2.41
C GLY A 115 14.93 19.02 -1.73
N VAL A 116 14.68 17.84 -1.18
CA VAL A 116 15.70 16.93 -0.62
C VAL A 116 16.30 16.08 -1.74
N SER A 117 17.57 15.70 -1.67
CA SER A 117 18.18 14.80 -2.67
C SER A 117 17.61 13.38 -2.60
N ASP A 118 17.74 12.60 -3.68
CA ASP A 118 17.26 11.20 -3.68
C ASP A 118 17.98 10.34 -2.64
N ASP A 119 19.28 10.55 -2.42
CA ASP A 119 20.07 9.79 -1.44
C ASP A 119 19.64 10.09 0.01
N GLU A 120 19.32 11.35 0.31
CA GLU A 120 18.79 11.75 1.60
C GLU A 120 17.38 11.18 1.84
N LEU A 121 16.52 11.18 0.81
CA LEU A 121 15.20 10.54 0.89
C LEU A 121 15.32 9.03 1.13
N VAL A 122 16.17 8.34 0.38
CA VAL A 122 16.44 6.90 0.59
C VAL A 122 16.97 6.64 1.99
N SER A 123 17.84 7.50 2.51
CA SER A 123 18.34 7.40 3.89
C SER A 123 17.24 7.64 4.93
N GLY A 124 16.30 8.55 4.66
CA GLY A 124 15.10 8.75 5.49
C GLY A 124 14.16 7.52 5.47
N LEU A 125 13.96 6.92 4.30
CA LEU A 125 13.18 5.70 4.13
C LEU A 125 13.81 4.49 4.84
N LYS A 126 15.14 4.40 4.90
CA LYS A 126 15.83 3.38 5.69
C LYS A 126 15.66 3.61 7.20
N ARG A 127 15.69 4.87 7.65
CA ARG A 127 15.44 5.24 9.06
C ARG A 127 14.00 4.94 9.50
N LEU A 128 13.05 4.92 8.57
CA LEU A 128 11.68 4.47 8.85
C LEU A 128 11.63 3.04 9.43
N GLY A 129 12.52 2.14 8.99
CA GLY A 129 12.61 0.75 9.46
C GLY A 129 13.50 0.54 10.68
N ILE A 130 14.26 1.54 11.09
CA ILE A 130 15.06 1.50 12.32
C ILE A 130 14.21 2.15 13.40
N GLN A 131 13.81 1.39 14.42
CA GLN A 131 13.20 1.97 15.63
C GLN A 131 14.21 2.95 16.27
N GLU A 132 14.11 4.24 15.96
CA GLU A 132 14.43 5.27 16.93
C GLU A 132 13.25 5.36 17.89
N SER A 133 13.30 4.50 18.92
CA SER A 133 12.93 4.95 20.26
C SER A 133 13.72 6.23 20.50
N LEU A 134 13.06 7.40 20.44
CA LEU A 134 13.37 8.60 21.23
C LEU A 134 12.40 9.74 20.86
N VAL A 135 11.48 10.01 21.79
CA VAL A 135 11.12 11.33 22.35
C VAL A 135 10.70 12.43 21.38
N GLU A 136 9.46 12.89 21.61
CA GLU A 136 8.93 14.23 21.38
C GLU A 136 9.89 15.24 20.73
N SER A 137 9.60 15.62 19.49
CA SER A 137 9.79 17.01 19.10
C SER A 137 8.59 17.43 18.27
N GLY A 138 7.77 18.30 18.89
CA GLY A 138 6.60 18.86 18.29
C GLY A 138 6.91 19.53 16.95
N VAL A 139 6.13 19.17 15.95
CA VAL A 139 5.94 19.99 14.76
C VAL A 139 4.44 20.12 14.57
N GLU A 140 3.96 21.35 14.73
CA GLU A 140 2.56 21.73 14.56
C GLU A 140 2.04 21.34 13.16
N PRO A 141 0.75 21.00 13.02
CA PRO A 141 0.19 20.63 11.74
C PRO A 141 -0.01 21.88 10.88
N ALA A 142 0.78 22.02 9.81
CA ALA A 142 0.50 23.00 8.77
C ALA A 142 -0.74 22.58 7.99
N SER A 143 -1.87 23.20 8.33
CA SER A 143 -3.11 23.17 7.57
C SER A 143 -2.88 23.84 6.20
N GLY A 144 -2.83 23.04 5.14
CA GLY A 144 -2.82 23.52 3.76
C GLY A 144 -3.86 22.75 2.95
N GLN A 145 -5.07 23.29 2.86
CA GLN A 145 -6.04 22.88 1.86
C GLN A 145 -5.46 23.18 0.47
N VAL A 146 -5.18 22.15 -0.30
CA VAL A 146 -4.97 22.27 -1.75
C VAL A 146 -5.85 21.24 -2.43
N GLU A 147 -7.04 21.68 -2.81
CA GLU A 147 -7.81 21.06 -3.88
C GLU A 147 -6.99 21.17 -5.18
N SER A 148 -6.21 20.13 -5.49
CA SER A 148 -5.66 19.96 -6.83
C SER A 148 -6.33 18.77 -7.49
N LYS A 149 -7.21 19.10 -8.42
CA LYS A 149 -7.84 18.21 -9.40
C LYS A 149 -6.75 17.55 -10.25
N VAL A 150 -6.21 16.41 -9.80
CA VAL A 150 -5.23 15.62 -10.56
C VAL A 150 -5.87 14.28 -10.91
N LEU A 151 -6.46 14.25 -12.12
CA LEU A 151 -7.32 13.18 -12.62
C LEU A 151 -6.57 12.12 -13.43
N PHE A 152 -5.23 12.06 -13.38
CA PHE A 152 -4.49 11.27 -14.38
C PHE A 152 -3.71 10.05 -13.88
N GLU A 153 -3.38 9.89 -12.59
CA GLU A 153 -2.50 8.79 -12.16
C GLU A 153 -2.92 8.06 -10.87
N SER A 154 -4.16 8.27 -10.42
CA SER A 154 -4.93 7.33 -9.56
C SER A 154 -5.15 5.96 -10.26
N ASN A 155 -4.76 5.84 -11.53
CA ASN A 155 -5.09 4.72 -12.39
C ASN A 155 -4.36 3.41 -12.06
N VAL A 156 -3.20 3.38 -11.40
CA VAL A 156 -2.46 2.09 -11.26
C VAL A 156 -3.09 1.19 -10.20
N ILE A 157 -3.29 1.70 -8.98
CA ILE A 157 -3.99 0.94 -7.93
C ILE A 157 -5.44 0.69 -8.34
N ARG A 158 -6.09 1.68 -8.95
CA ARG A 158 -7.46 1.56 -9.44
C ARG A 158 -7.60 0.56 -10.59
N ALA A 159 -6.65 0.52 -11.52
CA ALA A 159 -6.58 -0.49 -12.58
C ALA A 159 -6.27 -1.87 -12.00
N GLY A 160 -5.40 -1.95 -11.00
CA GLY A 160 -5.17 -3.15 -10.21
C GLY A 160 -6.50 -3.68 -9.68
N ILE A 161 -7.21 -2.91 -8.85
CA ILE A 161 -8.51 -3.30 -8.28
C ILE A 161 -9.55 -3.64 -9.37
N SER A 162 -9.56 -2.91 -10.48
CA SER A 162 -10.47 -3.19 -11.61
C SER A 162 -10.15 -4.52 -12.31
N GLU A 163 -8.88 -4.86 -12.48
CA GLU A 163 -8.43 -6.15 -13.00
C GLU A 163 -8.85 -7.30 -12.07
N CYS A 164 -8.84 -7.05 -10.76
CA CYS A 164 -9.29 -8.01 -9.75
C CYS A 164 -10.78 -8.26 -9.82
N LEU A 165 -11.61 -7.23 -10.02
CA LEU A 165 -13.05 -7.40 -10.22
C LEU A 165 -13.34 -8.28 -11.44
N ALA A 166 -12.62 -8.08 -12.55
CA ALA A 166 -12.80 -8.89 -13.76
C ALA A 166 -12.44 -10.37 -13.52
N LYS A 167 -11.36 -10.65 -12.78
CA LYS A 167 -10.96 -12.02 -12.46
C LYS A 167 -11.81 -12.66 -11.37
N LEU A 168 -12.32 -11.88 -10.41
CA LEU A 168 -13.28 -12.33 -9.41
C LEU A 168 -14.56 -12.83 -10.08
N GLU A 169 -15.05 -12.14 -11.12
CA GLU A 169 -16.17 -12.61 -11.94
C GLU A 169 -15.83 -13.93 -12.62
N LYS A 170 -14.64 -14.05 -13.21
CA LYS A 170 -14.20 -15.29 -13.85
C LYS A 170 -14.10 -16.47 -12.88
N LEU A 171 -13.61 -16.25 -11.66
CA LEU A 171 -13.54 -17.29 -10.63
C LEU A 171 -14.92 -17.78 -10.19
N ARG A 172 -15.91 -16.89 -10.16
CA ARG A 172 -17.31 -17.23 -9.91
C ARG A 172 -17.87 -18.07 -11.06
N GLU A 173 -17.65 -17.65 -12.30
CA GLU A 173 -18.05 -18.41 -13.50
C GLU A 173 -17.42 -19.82 -13.53
N GLU A 174 -16.18 -19.94 -13.08
CA GLU A 174 -15.46 -21.22 -12.97
C GLU A 174 -15.84 -22.06 -11.73
N GLY A 175 -16.72 -21.56 -10.86
CA GLY A 175 -17.17 -22.26 -9.64
C GLY A 175 -16.08 -22.43 -8.58
N LYS A 176 -14.99 -21.65 -8.65
CA LYS A 176 -13.85 -21.73 -7.72
C LYS A 176 -14.07 -20.97 -6.42
N ILE A 177 -15.06 -20.09 -6.39
CA ILE A 177 -15.47 -19.33 -5.20
C ILE A 177 -16.98 -19.46 -5.05
N ASP A 178 -17.47 -19.50 -3.81
CA ASP A 178 -18.90 -19.50 -3.55
C ASP A 178 -19.51 -18.09 -3.70
N GLU A 179 -20.82 -18.03 -3.90
CA GLU A 179 -21.56 -16.79 -4.18
C GLU A 179 -21.48 -15.78 -3.02
N ASN A 180 -21.37 -16.26 -1.77
CA ASN A 180 -21.28 -15.39 -0.60
C ASN A 180 -19.90 -14.73 -0.52
N THR A 181 -18.85 -15.50 -0.78
CA THR A 181 -17.47 -15.01 -0.92
C THR A 181 -17.34 -14.02 -2.06
N TYR A 182 -17.92 -14.32 -3.23
CA TYR A 182 -17.97 -13.42 -4.39
C TYR A 182 -18.64 -12.08 -4.04
N LYS A 183 -19.83 -12.09 -3.43
CA LYS A 183 -20.57 -10.86 -3.11
C LYS A 183 -19.81 -9.96 -2.15
N LYS A 184 -19.27 -10.52 -1.06
CA LYS A 184 -18.48 -9.76 -0.08
C LYS A 184 -17.24 -9.13 -0.72
N MET A 185 -16.54 -9.87 -1.58
CA MET A 185 -15.33 -9.36 -2.24
C MET A 185 -15.65 -8.31 -3.29
N LYS A 186 -16.73 -8.50 -4.05
CA LYS A 186 -17.19 -7.50 -5.02
C LYS A 186 -17.54 -6.19 -4.32
N GLU A 187 -18.26 -6.27 -3.21
CA GLU A 187 -18.61 -5.11 -2.38
C GLU A 187 -17.36 -4.39 -1.88
N ILE A 188 -16.41 -5.11 -1.29
CA ILE A 188 -15.13 -4.55 -0.84
C ILE A 188 -14.39 -3.86 -1.99
N TYR A 189 -14.16 -4.53 -3.12
CA TYR A 189 -13.44 -3.94 -4.24
C TYR A 189 -14.18 -2.75 -4.86
N SER A 190 -15.51 -2.80 -4.95
CA SER A 190 -16.32 -1.67 -5.41
C SER A 190 -16.24 -0.48 -4.45
N GLU A 191 -16.29 -0.70 -3.13
CA GLU A 191 -16.12 0.35 -2.12
C GLU A 191 -14.72 0.96 -2.14
N LEU A 192 -13.69 0.16 -2.43
CA LEU A 192 -12.31 0.64 -2.56
C LEU A 192 -12.09 1.45 -3.84
N LEU A 193 -12.91 1.25 -4.89
CA LEU A 193 -12.85 2.04 -6.12
C LEU A 193 -13.51 3.42 -6.00
N GLY A 194 -14.45 3.59 -5.06
CA GLY A 194 -15.23 4.82 -4.87
C GLY A 194 -16.34 4.98 -5.89
#